data_AF-A0AAW2L2I3-F1
#
_entry.id   AF-A0AAW2L2I3-F1
#
_cell.length_a   1.000
_cell.length_b   1.000
_cell.length_c   1.000
_cell.angle_alpha   90.00
_cell.angle_beta   90.00
_cell.angle_gamma   90.00
#
_symmetry.space_group_name_H-M   'P 1'
#
loop_
_entity.id
_entity.type
_entity.pdbx_description
1 polymer ?
#
loop_
_entity_poly.entity_id
_entity_poly.type
_entity_poly.pdbx_seq_one_letter_code
_entity_poly.pdbx_strand_id
1 'polypeptide(L)'
;MQMRNIAAQLKPLEVDISEPFLVHLILNSLPQECGPFKITYITQKEKWSVNELLTMCVQEEERLKNENIEVANLVNQNKGKGKNGKFGPYEKKA
;
A
#
# COMPACT_ATOMS: atom_id res chain seq x y z
N MET A 1 10.61 -6.89 -3.14
CA MET A 1 12.01 -7.39 -2.99
C MET A 1 12.68 -7.93 -4.27
N GLN A 2 11.93 -8.23 -5.34
CA GLN A 2 12.46 -8.87 -6.56
C GLN A 2 13.55 -8.07 -7.30
N MET A 3 13.54 -6.74 -7.21
CA MET A 3 14.51 -5.83 -7.88
C MET A 3 15.97 -6.11 -7.53
N ARG A 4 16.28 -6.39 -6.24
CA ARG A 4 17.65 -6.75 -5.81
C ARG A 4 18.11 -8.07 -6.44
N ASN A 5 17.20 -9.03 -6.52
CA ASN A 5 17.50 -10.33 -7.12
C ASN A 5 17.77 -10.17 -8.62
N ILE A 6 16.95 -9.38 -9.32
CA ILE A 6 17.18 -9.05 -10.74
C ILE A 6 18.54 -8.37 -10.93
N ALA A 7 18.90 -7.38 -10.10
CA ALA A 7 20.22 -6.75 -10.17
C ALA A 7 21.37 -7.76 -9.98
N ALA A 8 21.22 -8.71 -9.05
CA ALA A 8 22.20 -9.77 -8.85
C ALA A 8 22.30 -10.75 -10.04
N GLN A 9 21.17 -11.05 -10.70
CA GLN A 9 21.11 -11.90 -11.89
C GLN A 9 21.65 -11.21 -13.15
N LEU A 10 21.60 -9.88 -13.22
CA LEU A 10 22.13 -9.08 -14.32
C LEU A 10 23.66 -8.92 -14.26
N LYS A 11 24.24 -8.96 -13.05
CA LYS A 11 25.68 -8.85 -12.83
C LYS A 11 26.54 -9.86 -13.63
N PRO A 12 26.23 -11.18 -13.70
CA PRO A 12 26.97 -12.13 -14.54
C PRO A 12 26.79 -11.90 -16.05
N LEU A 13 25.82 -11.07 -16.47
CA LEU A 13 25.63 -10.63 -17.85
C LEU A 13 26.37 -9.31 -18.14
N GLU A 14 27.31 -8.93 -17.27
CA GLU A 14 28.07 -7.67 -17.34
C GLU A 14 27.21 -6.40 -17.22
N VAL A 15 25.97 -6.54 -16.74
CA VAL A 15 25.09 -5.41 -16.43
C VAL A 15 25.16 -5.13 -14.94
N ASP A 16 25.99 -4.14 -14.56
CA ASP A 16 26.08 -3.69 -13.18
C ASP A 16 25.08 -2.56 -12.91
N ILE A 17 24.27 -2.74 -11.86
CA ILE A 17 23.30 -1.74 -11.44
C ILE A 17 23.83 -1.04 -10.20
N SER A 18 24.12 0.26 -10.34
CA SER A 18 24.56 1.07 -9.20
C SER A 18 23.50 1.13 -8.10
N GLU A 19 23.95 1.16 -6.85
CA GLU A 19 23.07 1.24 -5.69
C GLU A 19 22.10 2.43 -5.72
N PRO A 20 22.53 3.67 -6.08
CA PRO A 20 21.62 4.81 -6.19
C PRO A 20 20.53 4.61 -7.25
N PHE A 21 20.87 3.97 -8.37
CA PHE A 21 19.89 3.65 -9.41
C PHE A 21 18.90 2.60 -8.93
N LEU A 22 19.38 1.57 -8.23
CA LEU A 22 18.52 0.53 -7.68
C LEU A 22 17.51 1.11 -6.66
N VAL A 23 17.94 2.03 -5.81
CA VAL A 23 17.07 2.78 -4.89
C VAL A 23 15.99 3.53 -5.67
N HIS A 24 16.38 4.28 -6.70
CA HIS A 24 15.44 5.04 -7.52
C HIS A 24 14.44 4.13 -8.26
N LEU A 25 14.92 3.00 -8.78
CA LEU A 25 14.10 2.02 -9.48
C LEU A 25 13.06 1.38 -8.56
N ILE A 26 13.47 0.99 -7.34
CA ILE A 26 12.55 0.46 -6.32
C ILE A 26 11.46 1.47 -6.01
N LEU A 27 11.82 2.73 -5.72
CA LEU A 27 10.85 3.79 -5.39
C LEU A 27 9.84 4.05 -6.50
N ASN A 28 10.29 4.10 -7.76
CA ASN A 28 9.39 4.32 -8.90
C ASN A 28 8.45 3.13 -9.14
N SER A 29 8.88 1.91 -8.82
CA SER A 29 8.06 0.70 -8.97
C SER A 29 6.98 0.51 -7.91
N LEU A 30 7.03 1.26 -6.81
CA LEU A 30 6.05 1.13 -5.74
C LEU A 30 4.66 1.60 -6.20
N PRO A 31 3.58 0.92 -5.74
CA PRO A 31 2.21 1.29 -6.03
C PRO A 31 1.86 2.74 -5.65
N GLN A 32 0.78 3.26 -6.21
CA GLN A 32 0.29 4.61 -5.91
C GLN A 32 -0.21 4.72 -4.46
N GLU A 33 -0.72 3.62 -3.86
CA GLU A 33 -1.18 3.62 -2.47
C GLU A 33 -0.02 3.85 -1.47
N CYS A 34 1.24 3.62 -1.87
CA CYS A 34 2.45 3.97 -1.11
C CYS A 34 2.81 5.47 -1.19
N GLY A 35 1.87 6.35 -1.52
CA GLY A 35 2.10 7.80 -1.65
C GLY A 35 2.76 8.43 -0.41
N PRO A 36 2.23 8.22 0.81
CA PRO A 36 2.84 8.74 2.04
C PRO A 36 4.28 8.26 2.26
N PHE A 37 4.57 7.00 1.95
CA PHE A 37 5.91 6.44 2.03
C PHE A 37 6.91 7.14 1.09
N LYS A 38 6.52 7.40 -0.16
CA LYS A 38 7.36 8.13 -1.13
C LYS A 38 7.66 9.55 -0.65
N ILE A 39 6.69 10.22 -0.02
CA ILE A 39 6.88 11.57 0.55
C ILE A 39 7.90 11.52 1.69
N THR A 40 7.83 10.52 2.57
CA THR A 40 8.83 10.33 3.65
C THR A 40 10.24 10.18 3.09
N TYR A 41 10.42 9.38 2.03
CA TYR A 41 11.72 9.24 1.37
C TYR A 41 12.21 10.57 0.75
N ILE A 42 11.33 11.32 0.06
CA ILE A 42 11.69 12.59 -0.59
C ILE A 42 12.06 13.67 0.45
N THR A 43 11.38 13.68 1.60
CA THR A 43 11.56 14.69 2.65
C THR A 43 12.72 14.38 3.59
N GLN A 44 13.01 13.10 3.82
CA GLN A 44 14.23 12.69 4.52
C GLN A 44 15.44 12.92 3.59
N LYS A 45 16.24 13.94 3.91
CA LYS A 45 17.45 14.30 3.15
C LYS A 45 18.57 13.25 3.23
N GLU A 46 18.40 12.22 4.06
CA GLU A 46 19.34 11.11 4.18
C GLU A 46 19.10 10.09 3.06
N LYS A 47 20.19 9.69 2.38
CA LYS A 47 20.14 8.64 1.37
C LYS A 47 19.99 7.30 2.08
N TRP A 48 18.81 6.69 2.01
CA TRP A 48 18.63 5.32 2.47
C TRP A 48 19.48 4.35 1.64
N SER A 49 20.09 3.39 2.31
CA SER A 49 20.66 2.21 1.67
C SER A 49 19.56 1.35 1.06
N VAL A 50 19.94 0.47 0.13
CA VAL A 50 18.98 -0.50 -0.44
C VAL A 50 18.36 -1.38 0.64
N ASN A 51 19.09 -1.71 1.71
CA ASN A 51 18.57 -2.53 2.81
C ASN A 51 17.47 -1.79 3.60
N GLU A 52 17.71 -0.52 3.95
CA GLU A 52 16.74 0.28 4.70
C GLU A 52 15.46 0.48 3.89
N LEU A 53 15.59 0.89 2.64
CA LEU A 53 14.45 1.07 1.73
C LEU A 53 13.62 -0.21 1.65
N LEU A 54 14.28 -1.35 1.57
CA LEU A 54 13.66 -2.64 1.41
C LEU A 54 12.90 -3.10 2.66
N THR A 55 13.46 -2.87 3.85
CA THR A 55 12.77 -3.08 5.13
C THR A 55 11.53 -2.19 5.24
N MET A 56 11.68 -0.91 4.88
CA MET A 56 10.60 0.06 4.90
C MET A 56 9.47 -0.35 3.93
N CYS A 57 9.80 -0.86 2.73
CA CYS A 57 8.80 -1.39 1.80
C CYS A 57 8.00 -2.56 2.38
N VAL A 58 8.63 -3.49 3.11
CA VAL A 58 7.93 -4.63 3.73
C VAL A 58 6.93 -4.14 4.79
N GLN A 59 7.34 -3.19 5.63
CA GLN A 59 6.46 -2.60 6.64
C GLN A 59 5.27 -1.86 5.99
N GLU A 60 5.52 -1.15 4.89
CA GLU A 60 4.48 -0.44 4.16
C GLU A 60 3.48 -1.41 3.51
N GLU A 61 3.94 -2.53 2.96
CA GLU A 61 3.06 -3.60 2.43
C GLU A 61 2.15 -4.17 3.54
N GLU A 62 2.68 -4.39 4.75
CA GLU A 62 1.90 -4.84 5.90
C GLU A 62 0.88 -3.78 6.35
N ARG A 63 1.28 -2.50 6.42
CA ARG A 63 0.38 -1.38 6.74
C ARG A 63 -0.80 -1.33 5.77
N LEU A 64 -0.54 -1.36 4.47
CA LEU A 64 -1.57 -1.33 3.43
C LEU A 64 -2.52 -2.53 3.50
N LYS A 65 -2.00 -3.71 3.83
CA LYS A 65 -2.84 -4.91 4.02
C LYS A 65 -3.80 -4.74 5.20
N ASN A 66 -3.33 -4.17 6.31
CA ASN A 66 -4.15 -3.93 7.49
C ASN A 66 -5.22 -2.85 7.23
N GLU A 67 -4.87 -1.76 6.56
CA GLU A 67 -5.83 -0.70 6.19
C GLU A 67 -6.96 -1.25 5.31
N ASN A 68 -6.64 -2.09 4.33
CA ASN A 68 -7.65 -2.71 3.47
C ASN A 68 -8.62 -3.62 4.25
N ILE A 69 -8.11 -4.36 5.26
CA ILE A 69 -8.95 -5.20 6.13
C ILE A 69 -9.88 -4.32 6.98
N GLU A 70 -9.36 -3.23 7.55
CA GLU A 70 -10.15 -2.29 8.35
C GLU A 70 -11.26 -1.62 7.52
N VAL A 71 -10.94 -1.17 6.31
CA VAL A 71 -11.92 -0.58 5.38
C VAL A 71 -13.01 -1.59 5.03
N ALA A 72 -12.65 -2.85 4.74
CA ALA A 72 -13.63 -3.90 4.45
C ALA A 72 -14.56 -4.18 5.65
N ASN A 73 -14.01 -4.21 6.86
CA ASN A 73 -14.78 -4.40 8.09
C ASN A 73 -15.76 -3.25 8.34
N LEU A 74 -15.34 -1.99 8.14
CA LEU A 74 -16.20 -0.81 8.28
C LEU A 74 -17.37 -0.83 7.28
N VAL A 75 -17.11 -1.21 6.03
CA VAL A 75 -18.15 -1.32 5.00
C VAL A 75 -19.18 -2.40 5.36
N ASN A 76 -18.72 -3.53 5.92
CA ASN A 76 -19.62 -4.61 6.34
C ASN A 76 -20.48 -4.21 7.56
N GLN A 77 -19.89 -3.52 8.54
CA GLN A 77 -20.65 -3.00 9.69
C GLN A 77 -21.73 -1.99 9.29
N ASN A 78 -21.48 -1.16 8.27
CA ASN A 78 -22.47 -0.20 7.77
C ASN A 78 -23.65 -0.85 7.03
N LYS A 79 -23.49 -2.07 6.50
CA LYS A 79 -24.60 -2.82 5.85
C LYS A 79 -25.55 -3.50 6.86
N GLY A 80 -25.17 -3.63 8.13
CA GLY A 80 -25.98 -4.26 9.17
C GLY A 80 -27.03 -3.37 9.85
N LYS A 81 -27.05 -2.05 9.58
CA LYS A 81 -28.01 -1.11 10.19
C LYS A 81 -29.15 -0.75 9.25
N GLY A 82 -29.86 -1.76 8.74
CA GLY A 82 -31.21 -1.59 8.20
C GLY A 82 -32.17 -1.29 9.35
N LYS A 83 -32.60 -0.04 9.48
CA LYS A 83 -33.59 0.37 10.48
C LYS A 83 -34.91 -0.39 10.25
N ASN A 84 -35.34 -1.17 11.23
CA ASN A 84 -36.70 -1.72 11.33
C ASN A 84 -37.73 -0.57 11.38
N GLY A 85 -38.25 -0.15 10.24
CA GLY A 85 -39.43 0.72 10.16
C GLY A 85 -40.68 -0.13 10.02
N LYS A 86 -41.39 -0.39 11.13
CA LYS A 86 -42.76 -0.91 11.10
C LYS A 86 -43.65 0.12 10.41
N PHE A 87 -44.03 -0.11 9.16
CA PHE A 87 -45.15 0.61 8.53
C PHE A 87 -46.45 0.05 9.09
N GLY A 88 -47.11 0.80 9.97
CA GLY A 88 -48.49 0.54 10.37
C GLY A 88 -49.45 0.83 9.21
N PRO A 89 -50.53 0.06 9.04
CA PRO A 89 -51.46 0.24 7.93
C PRO A 89 -52.29 1.52 8.16
N TYR A 90 -52.23 2.46 7.21
CA TYR A 90 -53.15 3.59 7.16
C TYR A 90 -54.50 3.09 6.59
N GLU A 91 -55.53 3.06 7.44
CA GLU A 91 -56.92 2.86 7.02
C GLU A 91 -57.36 4.02 6.11
N LYS A 92 -57.79 3.69 4.88
CA LYS A 92 -58.55 4.62 4.03
C LYS A 92 -60.02 4.50 4.41
N LYS A 93 -60.58 5.51 5.07
CA LYS A 93 -62.03 5.67 5.18
C LYS A 93 -62.54 6.41 3.94
N ALA A 94 -63.44 5.75 3.21
CA ALA A 94 -64.28 6.34 2.17
C ALA A 94 -65.50 7.02 2.79
#